data_AF-A0A352FQ70-F1
#
_entry.id   AF-A0A352FQ70-F1
#
_cell.length_a   1.000
_cell.length_b   1.000
_cell.length_c   1.000
_cell.angle_alpha   90.00
_cell.angle_beta   90.00
_cell.angle_gamma   90.00
#
_symmetry.space_group_name_H-M   'P 1'
#
loop_
_entity.id
_entity.type
_entity.pdbx_description
1 polymer ?
#
loop_
_entity_poly.entity_id
_entity_poly.type
_entity_poly.pdbx_seq_one_letter_code
_entity_poly.pdbx_strand_id
1 'polypeptide(L)'
;MTLKNRLGIGVATVGALFSIVAGTFAQVSSKEPGCRLIDKNHPAQFILYEGRYESASELKLRLRNNSDCAIVVETDDVTPKQLIIRPDGTSRFESVTGSRDGVTLQLHYLVQSRQRQLPKQAYGWGDSVFTYRINPGQSVIFAVPIDSFKKRFDVSVPFNYAWEGDVSIGMGAGGVIHRVFLLFDDLPPDALREARRQ
;
A
#
# COMPACT_ATOMS: atom_id res chain seq x y z
N MET A 1 84.75 27.47 26.06
CA MET A 1 84.30 28.61 26.89
C MET A 1 83.12 29.25 26.16
N THR A 2 81.98 29.44 26.85
CA THR A 2 80.80 30.27 26.47
C THR A 2 80.05 29.90 25.18
N LEU A 3 78.73 29.95 25.04
CA LEU A 3 77.64 30.50 25.85
C LEU A 3 76.32 29.77 25.47
N LYS A 4 75.48 29.53 26.48
CA LYS A 4 74.07 29.14 26.36
C LYS A 4 73.28 30.18 25.54
N ASN A 5 72.37 29.73 24.69
CA ASN A 5 71.17 30.49 24.35
C ASN A 5 69.94 29.58 24.44
N ARG A 6 69.05 29.91 25.38
CA ARG A 6 67.74 29.28 25.56
C ARG A 6 66.75 30.02 24.68
N LEU A 7 66.12 29.32 23.75
CA LEU A 7 64.97 29.83 22.99
C LEU A 7 63.70 29.34 23.68
N GLY A 8 62.95 30.26 24.29
CA GLY A 8 61.64 29.99 24.87
C GLY A 8 60.59 29.96 23.76
N ILE A 9 59.89 28.84 23.63
CA ILE A 9 58.74 28.70 22.72
C ILE A 9 57.50 29.06 23.55
N GLY A 10 56.95 30.24 23.29
CA GLY A 10 55.62 30.63 23.76
C GLY A 10 54.56 29.95 22.90
N VAL A 11 53.83 29.00 23.47
CA VAL A 11 52.66 28.38 22.83
C VAL A 11 51.44 29.25 23.14
N ALA A 12 50.98 30.00 22.15
CA ALA A 12 49.69 30.70 22.21
C ALA A 12 48.57 29.71 21.83
N THR A 13 47.83 29.22 22.81
CA THR A 13 46.60 28.45 22.59
C THR A 13 45.47 29.39 22.18
N VAL A 14 45.10 29.36 20.90
CA VAL A 14 43.86 29.97 20.38
C VAL A 14 42.70 29.06 20.78
N GLY A 15 41.95 29.47 21.81
CA GLY A 15 40.72 28.79 22.22
C GLY A 15 39.59 29.09 21.25
N ALA A 16 39.30 28.17 20.32
CA ALA A 16 38.08 28.20 19.52
C ALA A 16 36.91 27.69 20.37
N LEU A 17 36.02 28.61 20.78
CA LEU A 17 34.73 28.28 21.40
C LEU A 17 33.82 27.63 20.35
N PHE A 18 33.74 26.29 20.36
CA PHE A 18 32.69 25.56 19.66
C PHE A 18 31.38 25.75 20.41
N SER A 19 30.56 26.70 19.96
CA SER A 19 29.16 26.79 20.35
C SER A 19 28.40 25.61 19.73
N ILE A 20 28.24 24.53 20.50
CA ILE A 20 27.30 23.46 20.17
C ILE A 20 25.91 24.05 20.28
N VAL A 21 25.35 24.50 19.15
CA VAL A 21 23.92 24.79 19.05
C VAL A 21 23.23 23.43 19.18
N ALA A 22 22.81 23.10 20.40
CA ALA A 22 21.91 22.00 20.65
C ALA A 22 20.58 22.35 19.97
N GLY A 23 20.44 21.95 18.71
CA GLY A 23 19.15 21.96 18.03
C GLY A 23 18.20 21.11 18.85
N THR A 24 17.31 21.76 19.58
CA THR A 24 16.13 21.12 20.15
C THR A 24 15.30 20.60 18.98
N PHE A 25 15.55 19.36 18.57
CA PHE A 25 14.57 18.58 17.85
C PHE A 25 13.40 18.44 18.81
N ALA A 26 12.39 19.30 18.63
CA ALA A 26 11.10 19.10 19.27
C ALA A 26 10.60 17.73 18.80
N GLN A 27 10.79 16.71 19.64
CA GLN A 27 10.08 15.46 19.52
C GLN A 27 8.62 15.82 19.72
N VAL A 28 7.90 16.04 18.61
CA VAL A 28 6.45 16.04 18.61
C VAL A 28 6.06 14.62 19.01
N SER A 29 5.93 14.41 20.32
CA SER A 29 5.25 13.26 20.89
C SER A 29 3.79 13.41 20.49
N SER A 30 3.45 13.05 19.26
CA SER A 30 2.05 12.85 18.90
C SER A 30 1.57 11.69 19.78
N LYS A 31 0.81 12.03 20.83
CA LYS A 31 0.03 11.07 21.62
C LYS A 31 -1.16 10.55 20.81
N GLU A 32 -1.04 10.48 19.49
CA GLU A 32 -2.03 9.79 18.68
C GLU A 32 -1.71 8.29 18.79
N PRO A 33 -2.65 7.48 19.32
CA PRO A 33 -2.46 6.04 19.30
C PRO A 33 -2.25 5.63 17.83
N GLY A 34 -1.14 4.94 17.55
CA GLY A 34 -0.92 4.34 16.24
C GLY A 34 -2.07 3.39 15.86
N CYS A 35 -2.14 3.03 14.58
CA CYS A 35 -3.23 2.20 14.06
C CYS A 35 -3.37 0.87 14.82
N ARG A 36 -4.59 0.52 15.19
CA ARG A 36 -4.95 -0.71 15.90
C ARG A 36 -5.72 -1.66 15.00
N LEU A 37 -5.55 -2.96 15.24
CA LEU A 37 -6.35 -4.00 14.59
C LEU A 37 -7.79 -3.97 15.11
N ILE A 38 -8.75 -4.13 14.20
CA ILE A 38 -10.17 -4.32 14.51
C ILE A 38 -10.41 -5.79 14.91
N ASP A 39 -10.03 -6.72 14.03
CA ASP A 39 -10.01 -8.16 14.32
C ASP A 39 -8.57 -8.64 14.53
N LYS A 40 -8.30 -9.24 15.70
CA LYS A 40 -6.96 -9.73 16.07
C LYS A 40 -6.57 -11.03 15.36
N ASN A 41 -7.51 -11.71 14.72
CA ASN A 41 -7.26 -12.97 14.01
C ASN A 41 -6.76 -12.76 12.58
N HIS A 42 -6.73 -11.51 12.10
CA HIS A 42 -6.33 -11.17 10.75
C HIS A 42 -5.29 -10.04 10.75
N PRO A 43 -4.42 -9.96 9.71
CA PRO A 43 -3.53 -8.82 9.52
C PRO A 43 -4.29 -7.49 9.38
N ALA A 44 -3.57 -6.36 9.48
CA ALA A 44 -4.16 -5.02 9.37
C ALA A 44 -4.77 -4.76 7.99
N GLN A 45 -4.14 -5.25 6.93
CA GLN A 45 -4.67 -5.27 5.58
C GLN A 45 -4.45 -6.66 4.99
N PHE A 46 -5.45 -7.20 4.32
CA PHE A 46 -5.36 -8.50 3.66
C PHE A 46 -6.28 -8.56 2.45
N ILE A 47 -5.97 -9.48 1.53
CA ILE A 47 -6.77 -9.73 0.33
C ILE A 47 -7.43 -11.10 0.47
N LEU A 48 -8.72 -11.18 0.17
CA LEU A 48 -9.51 -12.41 0.12
C LEU A 48 -9.91 -12.75 -1.31
N TYR A 49 -10.07 -14.04 -1.60
CA TYR A 49 -10.74 -14.52 -2.80
C TYR A 49 -12.25 -14.59 -2.58
N GLU A 50 -13.04 -13.96 -3.47
CA GLU A 50 -14.51 -13.89 -3.40
C GLU A 50 -15.20 -14.74 -4.48
N GLY A 51 -14.43 -15.39 -5.36
CA GLY A 51 -14.97 -16.13 -6.49
C GLY A 51 -14.53 -15.55 -7.84
N ARG A 52 -15.41 -15.69 -8.83
CA ARG A 52 -15.19 -15.23 -10.20
C ARG A 52 -16.22 -14.17 -10.58
N TYR A 53 -15.83 -13.30 -11.50
CA TYR A 53 -16.82 -12.51 -12.22
C TYR A 53 -17.53 -13.37 -13.26
N GLU A 54 -18.69 -12.92 -13.71
CA GLU A 54 -19.46 -13.58 -14.77
C GLU A 54 -18.65 -13.68 -16.08
N SER A 55 -17.75 -12.73 -16.31
CA SER A 55 -16.67 -12.84 -17.29
C SER A 55 -15.66 -13.89 -16.83
N ALA A 56 -15.64 -15.04 -17.49
CA ALA A 56 -14.83 -16.21 -17.14
C ALA A 56 -13.30 -15.97 -17.04
N SER A 57 -12.80 -14.79 -17.40
CA SER A 57 -11.38 -14.45 -17.46
C SER A 57 -10.82 -13.81 -16.18
N GLU A 58 -11.63 -13.49 -15.18
CA GLU A 58 -11.20 -12.69 -14.02
C GLU A 58 -11.60 -13.30 -12.68
N LEU A 59 -10.69 -13.22 -11.71
CA LEU A 59 -10.95 -13.54 -10.31
C LEU A 59 -11.41 -12.29 -9.57
N LYS A 60 -12.41 -12.46 -8.71
CA LYS A 60 -12.94 -11.42 -7.83
C LYS A 60 -12.18 -11.48 -6.50
N LEU A 61 -11.46 -10.41 -6.18
CA LEU A 61 -10.69 -10.29 -4.95
C LEU A 61 -11.26 -9.16 -4.09
N ARG A 62 -11.11 -9.27 -2.77
CA ARG A 62 -11.52 -8.24 -1.81
C ARG A 62 -10.32 -7.79 -0.99
N LEU A 63 -9.96 -6.52 -1.08
CA LEU A 63 -9.01 -5.88 -0.18
C LEU A 63 -9.76 -5.38 1.06
N ARG A 64 -9.42 -5.90 2.24
CA ARG A 64 -10.00 -5.51 3.54
C ARG A 64 -9.04 -4.61 4.32
N ASN A 65 -9.54 -3.48 4.80
CA ASN A 65 -8.88 -2.67 5.82
C ASN A 65 -9.39 -3.10 7.21
N ASN A 66 -8.60 -3.90 7.90
CA ASN A 66 -8.86 -4.41 9.25
C ASN A 66 -8.15 -3.58 10.34
N SER A 67 -7.88 -2.31 10.05
CA SER A 67 -7.35 -1.35 11.02
C SER A 67 -8.36 -0.24 11.33
N ASP A 68 -8.17 0.44 12.46
CA ASP A 68 -8.91 1.64 12.84
C ASP A 68 -8.44 2.92 12.11
N CYS A 69 -7.40 2.80 11.27
CA CYS A 69 -6.92 3.86 10.38
C CYS A 69 -7.53 3.69 8.99
N ALA A 70 -7.80 4.81 8.30
CA ALA A 70 -8.13 4.75 6.88
C ALA A 70 -6.86 4.50 6.04
N ILE A 71 -7.02 3.74 4.95
CA ILE A 71 -5.99 3.58 3.92
C ILE A 71 -6.44 4.23 2.62
N VAL A 72 -5.48 4.59 1.77
CA VAL A 72 -5.71 5.18 0.45
C VAL A 72 -5.06 4.27 -0.58
N VAL A 73 -5.81 3.96 -1.64
CA VAL A 73 -5.36 3.14 -2.78
C VAL A 73 -5.52 3.90 -4.08
N GLU A 74 -4.71 3.56 -5.09
CA GLU A 74 -4.84 4.13 -6.43
C GLU A 74 -5.84 3.35 -7.29
N THR A 75 -6.58 4.06 -8.13
CA THR A 75 -7.64 3.54 -9.00
C THR A 75 -7.79 4.39 -10.26
N ASP A 76 -8.30 3.80 -11.33
CA ASP A 76 -8.74 4.52 -12.54
C ASP A 76 -10.13 5.16 -12.38
N ASP A 77 -10.88 4.77 -11.36
CA ASP A 77 -12.27 5.19 -11.20
C ASP A 77 -12.36 6.62 -10.60
N VAL A 78 -12.69 7.60 -11.45
CA VAL A 78 -13.12 8.94 -11.02
C VAL A 78 -14.30 8.85 -10.04
N THR A 79 -15.22 7.93 -10.35
CA THR A 79 -16.45 7.71 -9.59
C THR A 79 -16.61 6.21 -9.32
N PRO A 80 -16.29 5.75 -8.10
CA PRO A 80 -16.45 4.36 -7.68
C PRO A 80 -17.85 3.80 -7.94
N LYS A 81 -17.95 2.51 -8.27
CA LYS A 81 -19.23 1.86 -8.58
C LYS A 81 -19.49 0.69 -7.63
N GLN A 82 -20.74 0.53 -7.21
CA GLN A 82 -21.17 -0.64 -6.44
C GLN A 82 -22.24 -1.41 -7.19
N LEU A 83 -22.10 -2.74 -7.23
CA LEU A 83 -23.18 -3.61 -7.69
C LEU A 83 -24.26 -3.67 -6.61
N ILE A 84 -25.43 -3.14 -6.91
CA ILE A 84 -26.61 -3.24 -6.06
C ILE A 84 -27.49 -4.33 -6.64
N ILE A 85 -27.70 -5.39 -5.85
CA ILE A 85 -28.68 -6.43 -6.12
C ILE A 85 -29.97 -5.99 -5.45
N ARG A 86 -31.01 -5.78 -6.24
CA ARG A 86 -32.33 -5.38 -5.75
C ARG A 86 -33.11 -6.59 -5.25
N PRO A 87 -34.16 -6.39 -4.43
CA PRO A 87 -35.01 -7.47 -3.94
C PRO A 87 -35.68 -8.30 -5.04
N ASP A 88 -35.83 -7.72 -6.24
CA ASP A 88 -36.38 -8.39 -7.42
C ASP A 88 -35.35 -9.29 -8.15
N GLY A 89 -34.13 -9.40 -7.63
CA GLY A 89 -33.04 -10.18 -8.23
C GLY A 89 -32.30 -9.46 -9.35
N THR A 90 -32.73 -8.26 -9.76
CA THR A 90 -32.00 -7.46 -10.74
C THR A 90 -30.74 -6.85 -10.13
N SER A 91 -29.71 -6.67 -10.94
CA SER A 91 -28.46 -6.05 -10.50
C SER A 91 -28.17 -4.80 -11.33
N ARG A 92 -27.69 -3.74 -10.66
CA ARG A 92 -27.27 -2.50 -11.33
C ARG A 92 -26.02 -1.95 -10.66
N PHE A 93 -25.08 -1.47 -11.46
CA PHE A 93 -23.99 -0.64 -10.95
C PHE A 93 -24.46 0.79 -10.71
N GLU A 94 -24.30 1.26 -9.47
CA GLU A 94 -24.60 2.64 -9.09
C GLU A 94 -23.32 3.35 -8.63
N SER A 95 -23.19 4.62 -8.96
CA SER A 95 -22.09 5.46 -8.50
C SER A 95 -22.18 5.67 -7.00
N VAL A 96 -21.07 5.50 -6.30
CA VAL A 96 -20.98 5.68 -4.86
C VAL A 96 -20.34 7.03 -4.55
N THR A 97 -21.03 7.85 -3.76
CA THR A 97 -20.45 9.03 -3.15
C THR A 97 -19.75 8.63 -1.84
N GLY A 98 -18.45 8.91 -1.74
CA GLY A 98 -17.65 8.63 -0.55
C GLY A 98 -17.21 7.18 -0.40
N SER A 99 -16.87 6.80 0.83
CA SER A 99 -16.31 5.48 1.16
C SER A 99 -17.40 4.50 1.61
N ARG A 100 -17.52 3.35 0.94
CA ARG A 100 -18.50 2.29 1.28
C ARG A 100 -17.85 0.91 1.26
N ASP A 101 -18.33 0.04 2.14
CA ASP A 101 -17.88 -1.36 2.17
C ASP A 101 -18.32 -2.14 0.92
N GLY A 102 -17.38 -2.87 0.34
CA GLY A 102 -17.61 -3.74 -0.80
C GLY A 102 -17.84 -3.02 -2.12
N VAL A 103 -17.41 -1.76 -2.26
CA VAL A 103 -17.44 -1.06 -3.56
C VAL A 103 -16.49 -1.75 -4.54
N THR A 104 -16.85 -1.79 -5.83
CA THR A 104 -16.01 -2.34 -6.88
C THR A 104 -15.14 -1.23 -7.47
N LEU A 105 -13.84 -1.49 -7.58
CA LEU A 105 -12.87 -0.54 -8.09
C LEU A 105 -11.95 -1.18 -9.14
N GLN A 106 -11.55 -0.37 -10.11
CA GLN A 106 -10.43 -0.60 -11.02
C GLN A 106 -9.11 -0.27 -10.31
N LEU A 107 -8.77 -1.07 -9.30
CA LEU A 107 -7.58 -0.84 -8.48
C LEU A 107 -6.28 -1.02 -9.27
N HIS A 108 -5.32 -0.17 -8.96
CA HIS A 108 -3.94 -0.37 -9.39
C HIS A 108 -3.33 -1.46 -8.53
N TYR A 109 -2.83 -2.51 -9.18
CA TYR A 109 -2.10 -3.58 -8.51
C TYR A 109 -0.83 -3.94 -9.28
N LEU A 110 0.05 -4.65 -8.59
CA LEU A 110 1.29 -5.17 -9.11
C LEU A 110 1.21 -6.69 -9.18
N VAL A 111 1.81 -7.27 -10.21
CA VAL A 111 2.06 -8.70 -10.31
C VAL A 111 3.54 -8.96 -10.14
N GLN A 112 3.89 -9.98 -9.37
CA GLN A 112 5.28 -10.32 -9.12
C GLN A 112 5.54 -11.80 -9.39
N SER A 113 6.57 -12.06 -10.20
CA SER A 113 7.11 -13.42 -10.35
C SER A 113 7.95 -13.79 -9.13
N ARG A 114 7.78 -15.03 -8.65
CA ARG A 114 8.56 -15.60 -7.55
C ARG A 114 10.04 -15.78 -7.85
N GLN A 115 10.43 -15.71 -9.12
CA GLN A 115 11.83 -15.79 -9.55
C GLN A 115 12.61 -14.48 -9.31
N ARG A 116 12.25 -13.73 -8.24
CA ARG A 116 12.90 -12.48 -7.82
C ARG A 116 12.94 -11.39 -8.91
N GLN A 117 11.91 -11.30 -9.74
CA GLN A 117 11.75 -10.17 -10.65
C GLN A 117 11.17 -8.97 -9.89
N LEU A 118 11.51 -7.77 -10.38
CA LEU A 118 10.83 -6.56 -9.95
C LEU A 118 9.32 -6.70 -10.21
N PRO A 119 8.47 -6.27 -9.26
CA PRO A 119 7.03 -6.21 -9.49
C PRO A 119 6.73 -5.40 -10.74
N LYS A 120 5.79 -5.89 -11.54
CA LYS A 120 5.31 -5.19 -12.73
C LYS A 120 3.94 -4.59 -12.44
N GLN A 121 3.74 -3.37 -12.89
CA GLN A 121 2.43 -2.77 -12.95
C GLN A 121 1.54 -3.65 -13.83
N ALA A 122 0.32 -3.91 -13.36
CA ALA A 122 -0.67 -4.69 -14.08
C ALA A 122 -1.77 -3.77 -14.58
N TYR A 123 -3.04 -4.12 -14.34
CA TYR A 123 -4.19 -3.35 -14.79
C TYR A 123 -4.21 -1.93 -14.19
N GLY A 124 -4.66 -0.99 -15.01
CA GLY A 124 -5.13 0.32 -14.59
C GLY A 124 -4.09 1.41 -14.41
N TRP A 125 -2.90 1.32 -15.00
CA TRP A 125 -1.91 2.40 -14.94
C TRP A 125 -2.01 3.33 -16.14
N GLY A 126 -3.23 3.75 -16.50
CA GLY A 126 -3.44 4.70 -17.59
C GLY A 126 -2.79 6.07 -17.31
N ASP A 127 -3.11 7.06 -18.13
CA ASP A 127 -2.58 8.43 -17.96
C ASP A 127 -3.21 9.17 -16.76
N SER A 128 -4.23 8.58 -16.11
CA SER A 128 -4.95 9.19 -14.99
C SER A 128 -4.84 8.30 -13.77
N VAL A 129 -4.47 8.89 -12.63
CA VAL A 129 -4.37 8.19 -11.34
C VAL A 129 -5.29 8.91 -10.37
N PHE A 130 -6.33 8.23 -9.90
CA PHE A 130 -7.20 8.70 -8.83
C PHE A 130 -6.91 7.94 -7.54
N THR A 131 -7.34 8.49 -6.42
CA THR A 131 -7.21 7.84 -5.12
C THR A 131 -8.56 7.54 -4.52
N TYR A 132 -8.68 6.37 -3.89
CA TYR A 132 -9.85 5.99 -3.12
C TYR A 132 -9.48 5.73 -1.67
N ARG A 133 -10.21 6.39 -0.76
CA ARG A 133 -10.05 6.19 0.68
C ARG A 133 -10.93 5.03 1.13
N ILE A 134 -10.32 4.01 1.73
CA ILE A 134 -10.98 2.87 2.37
C ILE A 134 -10.99 3.13 3.88
N ASN A 135 -12.16 3.45 4.43
CA ASN A 135 -12.28 3.75 5.85
C ASN A 135 -12.07 2.51 6.74
N PRO A 136 -11.90 2.70 8.06
CA PRO A 136 -11.75 1.61 9.02
C PRO A 136 -12.81 0.53 8.89
N GLY A 137 -12.38 -0.74 8.87
CA GLY A 137 -13.27 -1.89 8.81
C GLY A 137 -13.96 -2.09 7.46
N GLN A 138 -13.70 -1.25 6.46
CA GLN A 138 -14.29 -1.38 5.13
C GLN A 138 -13.39 -2.18 4.20
N SER A 139 -13.95 -2.54 3.05
CA SER A 139 -13.29 -3.26 1.99
C SER A 139 -13.66 -2.73 0.62
N VAL A 140 -12.85 -3.10 -0.36
CA VAL A 140 -13.11 -2.86 -1.78
C VAL A 140 -12.94 -4.16 -2.53
N ILE A 141 -13.65 -4.30 -3.63
CA ILE A 141 -13.61 -5.46 -4.52
C ILE A 141 -12.92 -5.03 -5.81
N PHE A 142 -12.06 -5.88 -6.35
CA PHE A 142 -11.37 -5.63 -7.61
C PHE A 142 -11.20 -6.93 -8.40
N ALA A 143 -10.99 -6.79 -9.70
CA ALA A 143 -10.81 -7.89 -10.63
C ALA A 143 -9.34 -8.08 -10.97
N VAL A 144 -8.90 -9.34 -11.04
CA VAL A 144 -7.56 -9.70 -11.54
C VAL A 144 -7.69 -10.77 -12.62
N PRO A 145 -7.06 -10.61 -13.80
CA PRO A 145 -7.06 -11.62 -14.84
C PRO A 145 -6.47 -12.94 -14.35
N ILE A 146 -7.16 -14.05 -14.65
CA ILE A 146 -6.75 -15.39 -14.23
C ILE A 146 -5.37 -15.77 -14.78
N ASP A 147 -4.99 -15.21 -15.93
CA ASP A 147 -3.70 -15.43 -16.59
C ASP A 147 -2.49 -15.00 -15.73
N SER A 148 -2.68 -14.04 -14.82
CA SER A 148 -1.66 -13.66 -13.84
C SER A 148 -1.32 -14.84 -12.93
N PHE A 149 -2.34 -15.57 -12.48
CA PHE A 149 -2.18 -16.73 -11.61
C PHE A 149 -1.73 -17.99 -12.35
N LYS A 150 -2.04 -18.14 -13.64
CA LYS A 150 -1.48 -19.24 -14.47
C LYS A 150 0.05 -19.25 -14.45
N LYS A 151 0.65 -18.07 -14.43
CA LYS A 151 2.11 -17.87 -14.35
C LYS A 151 2.66 -17.96 -12.92
N ARG A 152 1.81 -18.33 -11.94
CA ARG A 152 2.11 -18.35 -10.50
C ARG A 152 2.63 -17.01 -9.99
N PHE A 153 2.08 -15.91 -10.50
CA PHE A 153 2.41 -14.59 -9.99
C PHE A 153 1.65 -14.32 -8.69
N ASP A 154 2.34 -13.68 -7.77
CA ASP A 154 1.73 -13.11 -6.58
C ASP A 154 1.14 -11.74 -6.95
N VAL A 155 0.03 -11.36 -6.33
CA VAL A 155 -0.63 -10.06 -6.54
C VAL A 155 -0.35 -9.20 -5.32
N SER A 156 -0.07 -7.92 -5.54
CA SER A 156 0.02 -6.96 -4.43
C SER A 156 -0.65 -5.65 -4.76
N VAL A 157 -1.29 -5.05 -3.76
CA VAL A 157 -1.93 -3.74 -3.88
C VAL A 157 -1.12 -2.73 -3.05
N PRO A 158 -0.53 -1.71 -3.67
CA PRO A 158 0.07 -0.59 -2.96
C PRO A 158 -1.00 0.23 -2.23
N PHE A 159 -0.66 0.72 -1.04
CA PHE A 159 -1.52 1.66 -0.30
C PHE A 159 -0.67 2.61 0.56
N ASN A 160 -1.28 3.71 0.99
CA ASN A 160 -0.77 4.56 2.07
C ASN A 160 -1.79 4.65 3.20
N TYR A 161 -1.35 4.94 4.42
CA TYR A 161 -2.26 5.38 5.46
C TYR A 161 -2.71 6.81 5.19
N ALA A 162 -3.98 7.12 5.46
CA ALA A 162 -4.52 8.46 5.20
C ALA A 162 -3.82 9.58 5.99
N TRP A 163 -3.16 9.26 7.12
CA TRP A 163 -2.40 10.21 7.92
C TRP A 163 -0.97 10.45 7.39
N GLU A 164 -0.48 9.63 6.46
CA GLU A 164 0.85 9.80 5.83
C GLU A 164 0.86 10.93 4.79
N GLY A 165 -0.32 11.49 4.46
CA GLY A 165 -0.49 12.56 3.49
C GLY A 165 -0.50 12.09 2.03
N ASP A 166 -0.53 13.05 1.10
CA ASP A 166 -0.71 12.82 -0.35
C ASP A 166 0.60 12.43 -1.07
N VAL A 167 1.47 11.65 -0.43
CA VAL A 167 2.66 11.12 -1.10
C VAL A 167 2.22 10.08 -2.12
N SER A 168 2.74 10.14 -3.35
CA SER A 168 2.40 9.17 -4.41
C SER A 168 2.60 7.73 -3.94
N ILE A 169 1.53 6.93 -4.01
CA ILE A 169 1.50 5.52 -3.61
C ILE A 169 2.30 4.68 -4.62
N GLY A 170 2.33 5.10 -5.89
CA GLY A 170 2.88 4.32 -6.99
C GLY A 170 4.39 4.41 -7.26
N MET A 171 5.08 5.50 -6.92
CA MET A 171 6.49 5.69 -7.35
C MET A 171 7.40 6.32 -6.28
N GLY A 172 7.82 5.49 -5.33
CA GLY A 172 9.21 5.24 -4.89
C GLY A 172 10.30 6.31 -4.90
N ALA A 173 10.01 7.61 -4.89
CA ALA A 173 11.03 8.63 -4.65
C ALA A 173 11.17 8.87 -3.13
N GLY A 174 11.86 7.95 -2.44
CA GLY A 174 12.35 8.15 -1.07
C GLY A 174 11.38 7.87 0.08
N GLY A 175 10.19 7.32 -0.18
CA GLY A 175 9.19 6.99 0.85
C GLY A 175 9.06 5.50 1.19
N VAL A 176 8.35 5.19 2.28
CA VAL A 176 7.89 3.82 2.62
C VAL A 176 6.74 3.45 1.69
N ILE A 177 6.81 2.29 1.03
CA ILE A 177 5.73 1.78 0.18
C ILE A 177 5.06 0.63 0.92
N HIS A 178 3.81 0.83 1.37
CA HIS A 178 3.05 -0.26 1.97
C HIS A 178 2.40 -1.10 0.89
N ARG A 179 2.43 -2.41 1.08
CA ARG A 179 1.84 -3.37 0.14
C ARG A 179 1.16 -4.48 0.91
N VAL A 180 -0.03 -4.83 0.43
CA VAL A 180 -0.73 -6.04 0.85
C VAL A 180 -0.62 -7.07 -0.26
N PHE A 181 -0.26 -8.29 0.11
CA PHE A 181 0.00 -9.38 -0.85
C PHE A 181 -1.12 -10.42 -0.77
N LEU A 182 -1.45 -10.98 -1.94
CA LEU A 182 -2.11 -12.27 -2.09
C LEU A 182 -1.13 -13.18 -2.81
N LEU A 183 -0.65 -14.22 -2.12
CA LEU A 183 0.26 -15.16 -2.74
C LEU A 183 -0.53 -16.13 -3.61
N PHE A 184 0.09 -16.62 -4.68
CA PHE A 184 -0.55 -17.63 -5.53
C PHE A 184 -0.98 -18.88 -4.74
N ASP A 185 -0.21 -19.28 -3.72
CA ASP A 185 -0.53 -20.46 -2.92
C ASP A 185 -1.66 -20.22 -1.91
N ASP A 186 -2.08 -18.96 -1.68
CA ASP A 186 -3.20 -18.61 -0.81
C ASP A 186 -4.56 -18.75 -1.54
N LEU A 187 -4.54 -18.99 -2.85
CA LEU A 187 -5.76 -19.25 -3.62
C LEU A 187 -6.32 -20.63 -3.30
N PRO A 188 -7.67 -20.76 -3.22
CA PRO A 188 -8.26 -22.05 -2.93
C PRO A 188 -8.08 -23.04 -4.11
N PRO A 189 -8.08 -24.37 -3.85
CA PRO A 189 -7.72 -25.37 -4.85
C PRO A 189 -8.60 -25.41 -6.10
N ASP A 190 -9.87 -25.01 -5.97
CA ASP A 190 -10.79 -24.79 -7.08
C ASP A 190 -10.33 -23.66 -8.01
N ALA A 191 -9.99 -22.49 -7.48
CA ALA A 191 -9.43 -21.39 -8.27
C ALA A 191 -8.13 -21.80 -9.00
N LEU A 192 -7.27 -22.58 -8.31
CA LEU A 192 -6.02 -23.09 -8.88
C LEU A 192 -6.22 -24.12 -10.01
N ARG A 193 -7.19 -25.02 -9.87
CA ARG A 193 -7.50 -26.03 -10.90
C ARG A 193 -8.00 -25.38 -12.18
N GLU A 194 -8.79 -24.34 -12.05
CA GLU A 194 -9.35 -23.62 -13.19
C GLU A 194 -8.29 -22.82 -13.95
N ALA A 195 -7.36 -22.19 -13.24
CA ALA A 195 -6.20 -21.53 -13.87
C ALA A 195 -5.41 -22.50 -14.77
N ARG A 196 -5.41 -23.81 -14.50
CA ARG A 196 -4.68 -24.80 -15.30
C ARG A 196 -5.45 -25.36 -16.51
N ARG A 197 -6.76 -25.14 -16.62
CA ARG A 197 -7.64 -25.82 -17.61
C ARG A 197 -7.87 -25.04 -18.91
N GLN A 198 -7.50 -23.76 -18.97
CA GLN A 198 -7.65 -22.90 -20.14
C GLN A 198 -6.28 -22.58 -20.73
#